data_AF-A0A7J4FWS7-F1
#
_entry.id   AF-A0A7J4FWS7-F1
#
_cell.length_a   1.000
_cell.length_b   1.000
_cell.length_c   1.000
_cell.angle_alpha   90.00
_cell.angle_beta   90.00
_cell.angle_gamma   90.00
#
_symmetry.space_group_name_H-M   'P 1'
#
loop_
_entity.id
_entity.type
_entity.pdbx_description
1 polymer ?
#
loop_
_entity_poly.entity_id
_entity_poly.type
_entity_poly.pdbx_seq_one_letter_code
_entity_poly.pdbx_strand_id
1 'polypeptide(L)'
;LRDRDNLIIQHYINGMDASVTLFSDGKNAVPISLNKQEISLGRKSSYNGGIVPSDHPQKEEAFRSAKMAVQSIKGLKGCIGVDMVIAEEPYVMEINPRVTTSMVALEMASDMNIAESAVNAYMGKLPDIPRFNKKIRFTKYNGVINFEEI
;
A
#
# COMPACT_ATOMS: atom_id res chain seq x y z
N LEU A 1 -6.22 29.37 -10.01
CA LEU A 1 -5.86 28.55 -8.84
C LEU A 1 -5.85 29.48 -7.65
N ARG A 2 -6.79 29.33 -6.71
CA ARG A 2 -7.10 30.33 -5.67
C ARG A 2 -6.22 30.24 -4.42
N ASP A 3 -5.26 29.32 -4.37
CA ASP A 3 -4.39 29.13 -3.20
C ASP A 3 -3.03 28.58 -3.65
N ARG A 4 -2.12 29.48 -4.08
CA ARG A 4 -0.81 29.09 -4.62
C ARG A 4 0.19 28.69 -3.53
N ASP A 5 -0.05 29.10 -2.30
CA ASP A 5 0.87 28.90 -1.17
C ASP A 5 0.80 27.45 -0.61
N ASN A 6 -0.22 26.67 -1.01
CA ASN A 6 -0.44 25.29 -0.59
C ASN A 6 -0.17 24.26 -1.71
N LEU A 7 0.67 24.62 -2.69
CA LEU A 7 1.04 23.72 -3.79
C LEU A 7 2.37 23.03 -3.52
N ILE A 8 2.39 21.72 -3.66
CA ILE A 8 3.62 20.92 -3.67
C ILE A 8 3.94 20.62 -5.14
N ILE A 9 5.18 20.90 -5.54
CA ILE A 9 5.73 20.48 -6.82
C ILE A 9 6.58 19.25 -6.56
N GLN A 10 6.25 18.14 -7.22
CA GLN A 10 6.99 16.88 -7.12
C GLN A 10 7.41 16.44 -8.52
N HIS A 11 8.58 15.80 -8.62
CA HIS A 11 9.03 15.20 -9.87
C HIS A 11 8.09 14.07 -10.29
N TYR A 12 7.77 14.01 -11.59
CA TYR A 12 6.97 12.92 -12.15
C TYR A 12 7.87 11.71 -12.41
N ILE A 13 7.53 10.58 -11.80
CA ILE A 13 8.26 9.32 -11.97
C ILE A 13 7.43 8.40 -12.86
N ASN A 14 8.04 7.93 -13.94
CA ASN A 14 7.40 7.02 -14.89
C ASN A 14 7.72 5.56 -14.53
N GLY A 15 6.74 4.83 -14.02
CA GLY A 15 6.91 3.44 -13.59
C GLY A 15 5.57 2.77 -13.26
N MET A 16 5.62 1.62 -12.60
CA MET A 16 4.42 0.93 -12.12
C MET A 16 3.93 1.57 -10.83
N ASP A 17 2.71 2.13 -10.85
CA ASP A 17 2.02 2.57 -9.63
C ASP A 17 1.75 1.37 -8.72
N ALA A 18 2.18 1.46 -7.47
CA ALA A 18 2.14 0.37 -6.53
C ALA A 18 1.89 0.85 -5.09
N SER A 19 1.55 -0.09 -4.22
CA SER A 19 1.58 0.15 -2.77
C SER A 19 2.11 -1.07 -2.03
N VAL A 20 2.74 -0.82 -0.89
CA VAL A 20 3.09 -1.87 0.07
C VAL A 20 2.16 -1.78 1.27
N THR A 21 1.55 -2.90 1.63
CA THR A 21 0.85 -3.06 2.90
C THR A 21 1.83 -3.59 3.93
N LEU A 22 1.97 -2.91 5.07
CA LEU A 22 2.87 -3.32 6.16
C LEU A 22 2.25 -3.08 7.53
N PHE A 23 2.76 -3.78 8.54
CA PHE A 23 2.33 -3.65 9.93
C PHE A 23 3.50 -3.20 10.80
N SER A 24 3.27 -2.27 11.74
CA SER A 24 4.30 -1.74 12.62
C SER A 24 3.89 -1.74 14.09
N ASP A 25 4.88 -1.96 14.97
CA ASP A 25 4.76 -1.87 16.42
C ASP A 25 5.24 -0.52 16.99
N GLY A 26 5.61 0.43 16.12
CA GLY A 26 6.20 1.72 16.48
C GLY A 26 7.73 1.73 16.50
N LYS A 27 8.38 0.58 16.32
CA LYS A 27 9.85 0.41 16.24
C LYS A 27 10.26 -0.40 15.02
N ASN A 28 9.62 -1.55 14.82
CA ASN A 28 9.82 -2.48 13.73
C ASN A 28 8.61 -2.43 12.80
N ALA A 29 8.82 -2.91 11.57
CA ALA A 29 7.76 -3.00 10.58
C ALA A 29 7.97 -4.25 9.71
N VAL A 30 6.87 -4.92 9.38
CA VAL A 30 6.83 -6.12 8.53
C VAL A 30 5.99 -5.80 7.29
N PRO A 31 6.62 -5.68 6.11
CA PRO A 31 5.89 -5.62 4.85
C PRO A 31 5.26 -6.98 4.51
N ILE A 32 4.01 -6.95 4.08
CA ILE A 32 3.17 -8.14 3.84
C ILE A 32 2.86 -8.34 2.37
N SER A 33 2.42 -7.28 1.69
CA SER A 33 1.94 -7.38 0.30
C SER A 33 2.45 -6.22 -0.53
N LEU A 34 2.93 -6.53 -1.74
CA LEU A 34 3.08 -5.56 -2.81
C LEU A 34 1.79 -5.60 -3.63
N ASN A 35 1.25 -4.45 -3.97
CA ASN A 35 -0.03 -4.32 -4.66
C ASN A 35 0.17 -3.42 -5.87
N LYS A 36 -0.43 -3.78 -7.01
CA LYS A 36 -0.49 -2.89 -8.17
C LYS A 36 -1.63 -1.88 -7.97
N GLN A 37 -1.42 -0.63 -8.35
CA GLN A 37 -2.44 0.41 -8.40
C GLN A 37 -2.79 0.74 -9.85
N GLU A 38 -4.07 0.94 -10.12
CA GLU A 38 -4.55 1.41 -11.43
C GLU A 38 -4.89 2.90 -11.30
N ILE A 39 -4.00 3.77 -11.78
CA ILE A 39 -4.12 5.23 -11.67
C ILE A 39 -4.28 5.84 -13.06
N SER A 40 -5.15 6.86 -13.17
CA SER A 40 -5.21 7.73 -14.33
C SER A 40 -4.78 9.13 -13.94
N LEU A 41 -3.77 9.67 -14.62
CA LEU A 41 -3.28 11.03 -14.41
C LEU A 41 -3.78 11.94 -15.53
N GLY A 42 -4.25 13.13 -15.16
CA GLY A 42 -4.75 14.11 -16.12
C GLY A 42 -5.35 15.34 -15.45
N ARG A 43 -6.27 16.04 -16.13
CA ARG A 43 -6.99 17.19 -15.54
C ARG A 43 -7.74 16.84 -14.26
N LYS A 44 -8.21 15.59 -14.17
CA LYS A 44 -8.73 14.98 -12.95
C LYS A 44 -8.04 13.64 -12.81
N SER A 45 -7.10 13.55 -11.88
CA SER A 45 -6.45 12.28 -11.57
C SER A 45 -7.39 11.38 -10.75
N SER A 46 -7.33 10.07 -10.96
CA SER A 46 -8.18 9.11 -10.26
C SER A 46 -7.45 7.83 -9.93
N TYR A 47 -7.76 7.30 -8.75
CA TYR A 47 -7.44 5.94 -8.34
C TYR A 47 -8.61 5.02 -8.71
N ASN A 48 -8.38 4.10 -9.65
CA ASN A 48 -9.42 3.30 -10.30
C ASN A 48 -9.49 1.87 -9.76
N GLY A 49 -8.53 1.43 -8.95
CA GLY A 49 -8.48 0.07 -8.45
C GLY A 49 -7.06 -0.45 -8.25
N GLY A 50 -6.93 -1.77 -8.21
CA GLY A 50 -5.64 -2.43 -8.05
C GLY A 50 -5.71 -3.96 -8.08
N ILE A 51 -4.56 -4.59 -7.93
CA ILE A 51 -4.38 -6.05 -7.86
C ILE A 51 -3.58 -6.41 -6.61
N VAL A 52 -4.07 -7.40 -5.85
CA VAL A 52 -3.49 -7.86 -4.58
C VAL A 52 -3.44 -9.40 -4.53
N PRO A 53 -2.28 -10.01 -4.22
CA PRO A 53 -0.96 -9.41 -4.31
C PRO A 53 -0.57 -9.20 -5.78
N SER A 54 0.34 -8.27 -6.00
CA SER A 54 1.08 -8.13 -7.26
C SER A 54 2.50 -8.66 -7.07
N ASP A 55 3.05 -9.25 -8.11
CA ASP A 55 4.45 -9.66 -8.15
C ASP A 55 5.25 -8.71 -9.04
N HIS A 56 6.53 -8.52 -8.71
CA HIS A 56 7.44 -7.65 -9.45
C HIS A 56 8.89 -8.03 -9.13
N PRO A 57 9.83 -7.98 -10.10
CA PRO A 57 11.25 -8.30 -9.83
C PRO A 57 11.89 -7.47 -8.71
N GLN A 58 11.41 -6.24 -8.49
CA GLN A 58 11.88 -5.34 -7.42
C GLN A 58 11.06 -5.42 -6.13
N LYS A 59 10.25 -6.47 -5.92
CA LYS A 59 9.38 -6.61 -4.75
C LYS A 59 10.14 -6.50 -3.42
N GLU A 60 11.27 -7.20 -3.30
CA GLU A 60 12.09 -7.15 -2.07
C GLU A 60 12.66 -5.75 -1.81
N GLU A 61 13.03 -5.04 -2.86
CA GLU A 61 13.54 -3.68 -2.78
C GLU A 61 12.42 -2.69 -2.42
N ALA A 62 11.21 -2.90 -2.94
CA ALA A 62 10.02 -2.14 -2.56
C ALA A 62 9.67 -2.37 -1.08
N PHE A 63 9.74 -3.61 -0.61
CA PHE A 63 9.54 -3.97 0.80
C PHE A 63 10.58 -3.31 1.70
N ARG A 64 11.86 -3.33 1.31
CA ARG A 64 12.95 -2.68 2.01
C ARG A 64 12.71 -1.17 2.13
N SER A 65 12.39 -0.52 1.01
CA SER A 65 12.15 0.92 0.93
C SER A 65 10.94 1.35 1.78
N ALA A 66 9.81 0.65 1.67
CA ALA A 66 8.63 0.93 2.47
C ALA A 66 8.88 0.73 3.98
N LYS A 67 9.58 -0.35 4.36
CA LYS A 67 9.97 -0.61 5.76
C LYS A 67 10.85 0.50 6.32
N MET A 68 11.88 0.92 5.57
CA MET A 68 12.76 2.01 5.99
C MET A 68 12.00 3.33 6.15
N ALA A 69 11.13 3.66 5.19
CA ALA A 69 10.33 4.89 5.25
C ALA A 69 9.43 4.92 6.49
N VAL A 70 8.73 3.83 6.80
CA VAL A 70 7.88 3.75 7.99
C VAL A 70 8.67 3.80 9.28
N GLN A 71 9.79 3.07 9.38
CA GLN A 71 10.63 3.07 10.57
C GLN A 71 11.32 4.42 10.84
N SER A 72 11.44 5.28 9.82
CA SER A 72 11.97 6.64 9.97
C SER A 72 11.02 7.57 10.72
N ILE A 73 9.73 7.23 10.80
CA ILE A 73 8.69 8.02 11.48
C ILE A 73 8.37 7.37 12.82
N LYS A 74 8.76 8.04 13.92
CA LYS A 74 8.56 7.51 15.27
C LYS A 74 7.07 7.37 15.60
N GLY A 75 6.68 6.21 16.12
CA GLY A 75 5.37 5.98 16.73
C GLY A 75 4.28 5.50 15.78
N LEU A 76 4.56 5.24 14.50
CA LEU A 76 3.58 4.64 13.60
C LEU A 76 3.30 3.19 14.00
N LYS A 77 2.02 2.87 14.26
CA LYS A 77 1.58 1.59 14.80
C LYS A 77 0.37 1.05 14.05
N GLY A 78 0.22 -0.27 14.02
CA GLY A 78 -0.88 -0.94 13.34
C GLY A 78 -0.61 -1.13 11.84
N CYS A 79 -1.67 -1.14 11.04
CA CYS A 79 -1.59 -1.28 9.59
C CYS A 79 -1.24 0.05 8.91
N ILE A 80 -0.34 0.00 7.93
CA ILE A 80 0.16 1.16 7.20
C ILE A 80 0.21 0.80 5.71
N GLY A 81 -0.35 1.66 4.87
CA GLY A 81 -0.13 1.61 3.43
C GLY A 81 1.02 2.55 3.04
N VAL A 82 1.88 2.13 2.13
CA VAL A 82 2.90 2.99 1.52
C VAL A 82 2.70 2.99 0.02
N ASP A 83 2.27 4.12 -0.53
CA ASP A 83 2.14 4.29 -1.97
C ASP A 83 3.52 4.57 -2.56
N MET A 84 3.79 3.99 -3.72
CA MET A 84 5.08 4.08 -4.40
C MET A 84 4.95 3.92 -5.91
N VAL A 85 5.97 4.39 -6.63
CA VAL A 85 6.15 4.09 -8.06
C VAL A 85 7.39 3.20 -8.19
N ILE A 86 7.25 2.04 -8.84
CA ILE A 86 8.39 1.17 -9.15
C ILE A 86 8.89 1.48 -10.57
N ALA A 87 10.06 2.10 -10.66
CA ALA A 87 10.73 2.45 -11.91
C ALA A 87 12.12 1.78 -11.95
N GLU A 88 13.19 2.54 -12.21
CA GLU A 88 14.57 2.07 -12.05
C GLU A 88 14.86 1.57 -10.62
N GLU A 89 14.20 2.20 -9.64
CA GLU A 89 14.13 1.80 -8.24
C GLU A 89 12.74 2.13 -7.67
N PRO A 90 12.36 1.60 -6.48
CA PRO A 90 11.11 1.96 -5.83
C PRO A 90 11.18 3.36 -5.21
N TYR A 91 10.25 4.24 -5.60
CA TYR A 91 10.12 5.58 -5.05
C TYR A 91 8.91 5.68 -4.13
N VAL A 92 9.13 6.00 -2.85
CA VAL A 92 8.05 6.22 -1.88
C VAL A 92 7.35 7.55 -2.16
N MET A 93 6.03 7.52 -2.29
CA MET A 93 5.20 8.68 -2.62
C MET A 93 4.40 9.18 -1.42
N GLU A 94 3.72 8.27 -0.70
CA GLU A 94 2.84 8.61 0.41
C GLU A 94 2.87 7.51 1.47
N ILE A 95 2.77 7.88 2.74
CA ILE A 95 2.60 6.95 3.86
C ILE A 95 1.22 7.20 4.47
N ASN A 96 0.39 6.16 4.47
CA ASN A 96 -0.97 6.14 4.97
C ASN A 96 -1.03 5.32 6.27
N PRO A 97 -0.92 5.94 7.46
CA PRO A 97 -0.96 5.23 8.75
C PRO A 97 -2.41 4.87 9.15
N ARG A 98 -3.13 4.21 8.25
CA ARG A 98 -4.54 3.83 8.36
C ARG A 98 -4.85 2.68 7.41
N VAL A 99 -6.05 2.13 7.54
CA VAL A 99 -6.59 1.16 6.58
C VAL A 99 -6.69 1.77 5.18
N THR A 100 -6.29 1.00 4.17
CA THR A 100 -6.41 1.31 2.74
C THR A 100 -7.28 0.28 2.03
N THR A 101 -7.80 0.62 0.85
CA THR A 101 -8.66 -0.30 0.08
C THR A 101 -7.98 -1.62 -0.26
N SER A 102 -6.68 -1.60 -0.55
CA SER A 102 -5.90 -2.80 -0.86
C SER A 102 -5.86 -3.80 0.31
N MET A 103 -6.06 -3.35 1.55
CA MET A 103 -6.11 -4.25 2.71
C MET A 103 -7.39 -5.11 2.73
N VAL A 104 -8.51 -4.62 2.19
CA VAL A 104 -9.73 -5.43 2.05
C VAL A 104 -9.49 -6.56 1.04
N ALA A 105 -8.85 -6.24 -0.10
CA ALA A 105 -8.46 -7.25 -1.07
C ALA A 105 -7.40 -8.22 -0.53
N LEU A 106 -6.49 -7.75 0.34
CA LEU A 106 -5.48 -8.59 1.01
C LEU A 106 -6.12 -9.64 1.93
N GLU A 107 -7.12 -9.25 2.73
CA GLU A 107 -7.88 -10.18 3.58
C GLU A 107 -8.57 -11.26 2.73
N MET A 108 -9.14 -10.88 1.58
CA MET A 108 -9.73 -11.84 0.64
C MET A 108 -8.69 -12.75 -0.05
N ALA A 109 -7.49 -12.23 -0.29
CA ALA A 109 -6.42 -12.92 -1.04
C ALA A 109 -5.60 -13.90 -0.20
N SER A 110 -5.68 -13.81 1.12
CA SER A 110 -4.80 -14.52 2.05
C SER A 110 -5.56 -15.17 3.20
N ASP A 111 -4.85 -15.88 4.08
CA ASP A 111 -5.38 -16.41 5.33
C ASP A 111 -5.23 -15.43 6.53
N MET A 112 -4.97 -14.16 6.24
CA MET A 112 -4.73 -13.12 7.25
C MET A 112 -6.03 -12.39 7.65
N ASN A 113 -6.23 -12.19 8.95
CA ASN A 113 -7.20 -11.22 9.47
C ASN A 113 -6.51 -9.86 9.65
N ILE A 114 -6.91 -8.86 8.87
CA ILE A 114 -6.23 -7.56 8.85
C ILE A 114 -6.53 -6.76 10.11
N ALA A 115 -7.78 -6.76 10.56
CA ALA A 115 -8.19 -6.00 11.74
C ALA A 115 -7.48 -6.50 13.01
N GLU A 116 -7.47 -7.82 13.21
CA GLU A 116 -6.76 -8.46 14.31
C GLU A 116 -5.25 -8.19 14.22
N SER A 117 -4.65 -8.34 13.04
CA SER A 117 -3.22 -8.09 12.85
C SER A 117 -2.86 -6.62 13.12
N ALA A 118 -3.73 -5.67 12.77
CA ALA A 118 -3.52 -4.25 13.03
C ALA A 118 -3.56 -3.95 14.53
N VAL A 119 -4.53 -4.51 15.26
CA VAL A 119 -4.63 -4.37 16.73
C VAL A 119 -3.44 -5.03 17.42
N ASN A 120 -3.07 -6.24 17.00
CA ASN A 120 -1.91 -6.95 17.54
C ASN A 120 -0.62 -6.17 17.32
N ALA A 121 -0.39 -5.65 16.12
CA ALA A 121 0.77 -4.81 15.81
C ALA A 121 0.79 -3.55 16.67
N TYR A 122 -0.37 -2.89 16.86
CA TYR A 122 -0.49 -1.75 17.77
C TYR A 122 -0.10 -2.10 19.22
N MET A 123 -0.44 -3.30 19.67
CA MET A 123 -0.09 -3.85 20.99
C MET A 123 1.34 -4.41 21.07
N GLY A 124 2.12 -4.36 19.99
CA GLY A 124 3.52 -4.79 19.97
C GLY A 124 3.78 -6.20 19.42
N LYS A 125 2.75 -6.87 18.86
CA LYS A 125 2.87 -8.19 18.25
C LYS A 125 2.71 -8.10 16.73
N LEU A 126 3.83 -8.18 16.01
CA LEU A 126 3.83 -8.16 14.55
C LEU A 126 3.32 -9.49 13.96
N PRO A 127 2.63 -9.44 12.80
CA PRO A 127 2.13 -10.64 12.14
C PRO A 127 3.26 -11.42 11.43
N ASP A 128 3.04 -12.72 11.27
CA ASP A 128 3.80 -13.55 10.33
C ASP A 128 3.40 -13.24 8.88
N ILE A 129 4.21 -13.69 7.93
CA ILE A 129 3.87 -13.58 6.50
C ILE A 129 2.73 -14.56 6.19
N PRO A 130 1.58 -14.08 5.68
CA PRO A 130 0.43 -14.95 5.42
C PRO A 130 0.62 -15.78 4.15
N ARG A 131 -0.18 -16.82 4.00
CA ARG A 131 -0.28 -17.57 2.76
C ARG A 131 -1.28 -16.91 1.82
N PHE A 132 -0.79 -16.49 0.66
CA PHE A 132 -1.65 -16.02 -0.42
C PHE A 132 -2.21 -17.21 -1.19
N ASN A 133 -3.54 -17.31 -1.26
CA ASN A 133 -4.23 -18.44 -1.90
C ASN A 133 -4.81 -18.08 -3.27
N LYS A 134 -4.90 -16.78 -3.58
CA LYS A 134 -5.52 -16.23 -4.79
C LYS A 134 -5.02 -14.82 -5.07
N LYS A 135 -5.32 -14.27 -6.26
CA LYS A 135 -5.17 -12.84 -6.57
C LYS A 135 -6.55 -12.20 -6.65
N ILE A 136 -6.67 -11.00 -6.09
CA ILE A 136 -7.89 -10.20 -6.10
C ILE A 136 -7.62 -8.93 -6.91
N ARG A 137 -8.40 -8.71 -7.95
CA ARG A 137 -8.54 -7.40 -8.57
C ARG A 137 -9.69 -6.67 -7.88
N PHE A 138 -9.52 -5.38 -7.67
CA PHE A 138 -10.62 -4.51 -7.28
C PHE A 138 -10.69 -3.27 -8.16
N THR A 139 -11.91 -2.82 -8.44
CA THR A 139 -12.19 -1.69 -9.33
C THR A 139 -13.13 -0.71 -8.65
N LYS A 140 -12.87 0.58 -8.81
CA LYS A 140 -13.69 1.67 -8.29
C LYS A 140 -14.53 2.26 -9.41
N TYR A 141 -15.85 2.14 -9.31
CA TYR A 141 -16.79 2.72 -10.26
C TYR A 141 -17.95 3.39 -9.52
N ASN A 142 -18.22 4.67 -9.81
CA ASN A 142 -19.28 5.46 -9.19
C ASN A 142 -19.32 5.40 -7.64
N GLY A 143 -18.14 5.38 -7.01
CA GLY A 143 -18.01 5.30 -5.55
C GLY A 143 -18.17 3.90 -4.96
N VAL A 144 -18.53 2.90 -5.77
CA VAL A 144 -18.60 1.50 -5.38
C VAL A 144 -17.28 0.81 -5.71
N ILE A 145 -16.81 -0.07 -4.82
CA ILE A 145 -15.62 -0.89 -5.04
C ILE A 145 -16.10 -2.33 -5.27
N ASN A 146 -15.75 -2.90 -6.42
CA ASN A 146 -16.02 -4.28 -6.76
C ASN A 146 -14.74 -5.10 -6.62
N PHE A 147 -14.85 -6.36 -6.22
CA PHE A 147 -13.74 -7.28 -6.04
C PHE A 147 -13.98 -8.54 -6.86
N GLU A 148 -12.95 -9.05 -7.54
CA GLU A 148 -13.00 -10.28 -8.33
C GLU A 148 -11.69 -11.07 -8.15
N GLU A 149 -11.80 -12.40 -8.18
CA GLU A 149 -10.65 -13.31 -8.19
C GLU A 149 -10.12 -13.45 -9.63
N ILE A 150 -8.79 -13.39 -9.81
CA ILE A 150 -8.11 -13.44 -11.13
C ILE A 150 -6.91 -14.37 -11.17
#